data_AF-A0A402AM45-F1
#
_entry.id   AF-A0A402AM45-F1
#
_cell.length_a   1.000
_cell.length_b   1.000
_cell.length_c   1.000
_cell.angle_alpha   90.00
_cell.angle_beta   90.00
_cell.angle_gamma   90.00
#
_symmetry.space_group_name_H-M   'P 1'
#
loop_
_entity.id
_entity.type
_entity.pdbx_description
1 polymer ?
#
loop_
_entity_poly.entity_id
_entity_poly.type
_entity_poly.pdbx_seq_one_letter_code
_entity_poly.pdbx_strand_id
1 'polypeptide(L)'
;MQYLPSAQQLPPEKDPATIIEAINVCKEYATGTLNVQALRGINLLIARGEVVAIMGPSGCGKTTLLNCLSSLDAVTSGTIRIVGHDIRSLSDRELTDFRAREMGFVFQTYNLLPVLNGLENVELPLLISGVVAKEARARAWESIAQVGLTRWARHRPAEMSGGQRQRFAIARALATAPSIVWADEPTGHWIARPARRSST
;
A
#
# COMPACT_ATOMS: atom_id res chain seq x y z
N MET A 1 9.39 20.32 38.77
CA MET A 1 8.14 21.00 38.35
C MET A 1 8.53 22.10 37.37
N GLN A 2 8.54 21.79 36.06
CA GLN A 2 8.58 22.81 35.00
C GLN A 2 8.22 22.17 33.65
N TYR A 3 6.96 22.41 33.28
CA TYR A 3 6.39 22.59 31.94
C TYR A 3 7.04 21.88 30.74
N LEU A 4 6.33 20.84 30.26
CA LEU A 4 6.36 20.40 28.86
C LEU A 4 5.68 21.47 27.98
N PRO A 5 6.26 21.89 26.85
CA PRO A 5 5.53 22.69 25.89
C PRO A 5 4.55 21.83 25.09
N SER A 6 3.30 22.27 25.09
CA SER A 6 2.19 21.78 24.30
C SER A 6 2.53 21.76 22.81
N ALA A 7 2.54 20.58 22.17
CA ALA A 7 2.58 20.48 20.73
C ALA A 7 1.15 20.68 20.17
N GLN A 8 0.71 21.94 20.13
CA GLN A 8 -0.36 22.37 19.24
C GLN A 8 0.27 23.03 18.02
N GLN A 9 0.25 22.33 16.88
CA GLN A 9 0.21 22.94 15.54
C GLN A 9 -0.03 21.87 14.46
N LEU A 10 -1.28 21.78 14.00
CA LEU A 10 -1.67 21.48 12.63
C LEU A 10 -2.75 22.53 12.28
N PRO A 11 -2.80 23.07 11.05
CA PRO A 11 -2.42 22.39 9.81
C PRO A 11 -1.35 23.15 8.99
N PRO A 12 -0.46 22.47 8.25
CA PRO A 12 0.16 23.10 7.10
C PRO A 12 -0.89 23.18 5.99
N GLU A 13 -0.86 24.29 5.28
CA GLU A 13 -1.47 24.44 3.96
C GLU A 13 -1.16 23.22 3.08
N LYS A 14 -2.11 22.81 2.23
CA LYS A 14 -2.00 21.65 1.32
C LYS A 14 -0.67 21.67 0.57
N ASP A 15 0.34 20.97 1.10
CA ASP A 15 1.61 20.83 0.43
C ASP A 15 1.44 19.76 -0.67
N PRO A 16 1.56 20.12 -1.97
CA PRO A 16 1.49 19.14 -3.06
C PRO A 16 2.59 18.06 -2.95
N ALA A 17 3.61 18.27 -2.10
CA ALA A 17 4.59 17.25 -1.76
C ALA A 17 4.06 16.16 -0.82
N THR A 18 2.95 16.37 -0.10
CA THR A 18 2.39 15.37 0.83
C THR A 18 1.53 14.35 0.09
N ILE A 19 1.83 13.06 0.25
CA ILE A 19 1.08 11.98 -0.39
C ILE A 19 0.12 11.27 0.58
N ILE A 20 0.49 11.17 1.86
CA ILE A 20 -0.36 10.63 2.93
C ILE A 20 -0.34 11.60 4.10
N GLU A 21 -1.51 11.94 4.60
CA GLU A 21 -1.72 12.73 5.80
C GLU A 21 -2.70 12.00 6.73
N ALA A 22 -2.28 11.70 7.95
CA ALA A 22 -3.12 11.13 8.99
C ALA A 22 -3.15 12.08 10.18
N ILE A 23 -4.35 12.48 10.61
CA ILE A 23 -4.57 13.43 11.69
C ILE A 23 -5.42 12.78 12.76
N ASN A 24 -4.84 12.62 13.96
CA ASN A 24 -5.47 12.04 15.14
C ASN A 24 -6.21 10.72 14.85
N VAL A 25 -5.59 9.83 14.08
CA VAL A 25 -6.19 8.56 13.68
C VAL A 25 -6.30 7.61 14.87
N CYS A 26 -7.53 7.20 15.17
CA CYS A 26 -7.84 6.22 16.19
C CYS A 26 -8.58 5.02 15.60
N LYS A 27 -8.31 3.85 16.15
CA LYS A 27 -9.00 2.60 15.78
C LYS A 27 -9.24 1.78 17.03
N GLU A 28 -10.50 1.42 17.22
CA GLU A 28 -10.99 0.58 18.29
C GLU A 28 -11.70 -0.63 17.69
N TYR A 29 -11.38 -1.82 18.20
CA TYR A 29 -12.08 -3.05 17.89
C TYR A 29 -12.94 -3.45 19.09
N ALA A 30 -14.25 -3.58 18.85
CA ALA A 30 -15.17 -4.12 19.84
C ALA A 30 -15.14 -5.65 19.75
N THR A 31 -14.66 -6.31 20.79
CA THR A 31 -14.58 -7.79 20.86
C THR A 31 -15.40 -8.25 22.06
N GLY A 32 -16.69 -8.52 21.83
CA GLY A 32 -17.64 -8.86 22.89
C GLY A 32 -17.78 -7.74 23.91
N THR A 33 -17.29 -7.94 25.13
CA THR A 33 -17.33 -6.96 26.24
C THR A 33 -16.07 -6.09 26.34
N LEU A 34 -15.04 -6.33 25.53
CA LEU A 34 -13.75 -5.62 25.58
C LEU A 34 -13.57 -4.73 24.35
N ASN A 35 -13.31 -3.44 24.58
CA ASN A 35 -12.87 -2.49 23.55
C ASN A 35 -11.35 -2.45 23.54
N VAL A 36 -10.73 -2.90 22.44
CA VAL A 36 -9.29 -2.85 22.25
C VAL A 36 -8.95 -1.66 21.37
N GLN A 37 -8.26 -0.68 21.95
CA GLN A 37 -7.78 0.50 21.23
C GLN A 37 -6.45 0.19 20.53
N ALA A 38 -6.53 -0.13 19.24
CA ALA A 38 -5.39 -0.51 18.41
C ALA A 38 -4.57 0.70 17.94
N LEU A 39 -5.22 1.84 17.64
CA LEU A 39 -4.55 3.10 17.30
C LEU A 39 -5.03 4.22 18.23
N ARG A 40 -4.09 5.02 18.75
CA ARG A 40 -4.34 6.03 19.79
C ARG A 40 -3.92 7.43 19.32
N GLY A 41 -4.67 8.01 18.40
CA GLY A 41 -4.43 9.39 17.94
C GLY A 41 -3.14 9.55 17.14
N ILE A 42 -2.94 8.68 16.14
CA ILE A 42 -1.73 8.71 15.30
C ILE A 42 -1.78 9.95 14.39
N ASN A 43 -0.69 10.71 14.39
CA ASN A 43 -0.42 11.80 13.46
C ASN A 43 0.78 11.42 12.60
N LEU A 44 0.62 11.44 11.29
CA LEU A 44 1.65 11.02 10.33
C LEU A 44 1.53 11.84 9.05
N LEU A 45 2.67 12.26 8.51
CA LEU A 45 2.76 12.93 7.23
C LEU A 45 3.88 12.24 6.43
N ILE A 46 3.57 11.84 5.20
CA ILE A 46 4.51 11.19 4.29
C ILE A 46 4.58 11.99 3.00
N ALA A 47 5.79 12.29 2.56
CA ALA A 47 6.02 13.01 1.31
C ALA A 47 6.02 12.06 0.10
N ARG A 48 5.71 12.60 -1.08
CA ARG A 48 5.78 11.88 -2.36
C ARG A 48 7.22 11.43 -2.62
N GLY A 49 7.38 10.16 -2.99
CA GLY A 49 8.68 9.54 -3.26
C GLY A 49 9.43 9.09 -2.01
N GLU A 50 8.87 9.30 -0.82
CA GLU A 50 9.45 8.79 0.42
C GLU A 50 9.24 7.27 0.55
N VAL A 51 10.22 6.59 1.13
CA VAL A 51 10.12 5.17 1.51
C VAL A 51 10.07 5.11 3.03
N VAL A 52 8.91 4.73 3.57
CA VAL A 52 8.65 4.67 5.01
C VAL A 52 8.51 3.23 5.47
N ALA A 53 9.18 2.89 6.57
CA ALA A 53 9.06 1.59 7.23
C ALA A 53 8.47 1.77 8.64
N ILE A 54 7.37 1.07 8.93
CA ILE A 54 6.73 1.06 10.25
C ILE A 54 7.22 -0.18 11.00
N MET A 55 7.93 0.03 12.11
CA MET A 55 8.53 -1.04 12.92
C MET A 55 8.04 -0.98 14.37
N GLY A 56 7.97 -2.14 15.03
CA GLY A 56 7.52 -2.23 16.42
C GLY A 56 7.15 -3.66 16.86
N PRO A 57 6.94 -3.90 18.16
CA PRO A 57 6.63 -5.22 18.71
C PRO A 57 5.38 -5.86 18.09
N SER A 58 5.26 -7.20 18.16
CA SER A 58 4.02 -7.87 17.77
C SER A 58 2.84 -7.33 18.59
N GLY A 59 1.68 -7.13 17.94
CA GLY A 59 0.48 -6.61 18.58
C GLY A 59 0.44 -5.08 18.82
N CYS A 60 1.46 -4.31 18.44
CA CYS A 60 1.45 -2.85 18.64
C CYS A 60 0.61 -2.05 17.61
N GLY A 61 -0.22 -2.71 16.79
CA GLY A 61 -1.12 -2.05 15.85
C GLY A 61 -0.53 -1.70 14.47
N LYS A 62 0.62 -2.24 14.06
CA LYS A 62 1.24 -1.94 12.75
C LYS A 62 0.35 -2.32 11.57
N THR A 63 -0.12 -3.58 11.55
CA THR A 63 -1.03 -4.08 10.51
C THR A 63 -2.33 -3.29 10.53
N THR A 64 -2.84 -2.93 11.72
CA THR A 64 -4.00 -2.04 11.85
C THR A 64 -3.74 -0.67 11.21
N LEU A 65 -2.59 -0.05 11.50
CA LEU A 65 -2.21 1.22 10.92
C LEU A 65 -2.11 1.11 9.39
N LEU A 66 -1.44 0.08 8.87
CA LEU A 66 -1.32 -0.16 7.45
C LEU A 66 -2.68 -0.35 6.78
N ASN A 67 -3.59 -1.12 7.40
CA ASN A 67 -4.94 -1.35 6.88
C ASN A 67 -5.79 -0.07 6.89
N CYS A 68 -5.68 0.74 7.94
CA CYS A 68 -6.38 2.03 8.00
C CYS A 68 -5.83 3.01 6.95
N LEU A 69 -4.51 3.14 6.84
CA LEU A 69 -3.87 4.02 5.86
C LEU A 69 -4.11 3.59 4.42
N SER A 70 -4.25 2.29 4.15
CA SER A 70 -4.55 1.76 2.82
C SER A 70 -6.05 1.66 2.49
N SER A 71 -6.91 2.17 3.38
CA SER A 71 -8.38 2.08 3.25
C SER A 71 -8.91 0.64 3.10
N LEU A 72 -8.21 -0.34 3.66
CA LEU A 72 -8.70 -1.72 3.81
C LEU A 72 -9.57 -1.88 5.06
N ASP A 73 -9.37 -1.01 6.06
CA ASP A 73 -10.19 -0.93 7.27
C ASP A 73 -10.54 0.53 7.58
N ALA A 74 -11.73 0.78 8.09
CA ALA A 74 -12.17 2.12 8.44
C ALA A 74 -11.60 2.55 9.80
N VAL A 75 -11.24 3.82 9.95
CA VAL A 75 -10.85 4.37 11.25
C VAL A 75 -12.08 4.62 12.14
N THR A 76 -11.93 4.52 13.45
CA THR A 76 -12.99 4.88 14.41
C THR A 76 -13.14 6.40 14.49
N SER A 77 -12.02 7.13 14.53
CA SER A 77 -11.99 8.59 14.48
C SER A 77 -10.69 9.12 13.88
N GLY A 78 -10.64 10.42 13.62
CA GLY A 78 -9.56 11.07 12.87
C GLY A 78 -9.81 11.10 11.36
N THR A 79 -8.85 11.68 10.65
CA THR A 79 -8.89 11.92 9.21
C THR A 79 -7.66 11.31 8.55
N ILE A 80 -7.86 10.68 7.40
CA ILE A 80 -6.79 10.21 6.53
C ILE A 80 -7.01 10.84 5.16
N ARG A 81 -5.98 11.48 4.62
CA ARG A 81 -5.96 11.99 3.25
C ARG A 81 -4.87 11.29 2.46
N ILE A 82 -5.22 10.88 1.24
CA ILE A 82 -4.32 10.18 0.33
C ILE A 82 -4.39 10.87 -1.03
N VAL A 83 -3.25 11.31 -1.56
CA VAL A 83 -3.18 12.14 -2.78
C VAL A 83 -4.12 13.35 -2.67
N GLY A 84 -4.22 13.94 -1.47
CA GLY A 84 -5.10 15.09 -1.19
C GLY A 84 -6.59 14.79 -1.05
N HIS A 85 -7.04 13.54 -1.24
CA HIS A 85 -8.43 13.11 -1.07
C HIS A 85 -8.68 12.58 0.35
N ASP A 86 -9.73 13.06 1.02
CA ASP A 86 -10.20 12.47 2.27
C ASP A 86 -10.92 11.14 1.96
N ILE A 87 -10.31 10.03 2.36
CA ILE A 87 -10.82 8.69 2.04
C ILE A 87 -12.19 8.39 2.68
N ARG A 88 -12.56 9.06 3.77
CA ARG A 88 -13.86 8.87 4.43
C ARG A 88 -15.02 9.52 3.67
N SER A 89 -14.70 10.46 2.77
CA SER A 89 -15.70 11.17 1.96
C SER A 89 -16.08 10.42 0.69
N LEU A 90 -15.30 9.40 0.31
CA LEU A 90 -15.54 8.58 -0.87
C LEU A 90 -16.59 7.50 -0.57
N SER A 91 -17.49 7.27 -1.50
CA SER A 91 -18.36 6.09 -1.48
C SER A 91 -17.55 4.79 -1.67
N ASP A 92 -18.12 3.64 -1.32
CA ASP A 92 -17.45 2.34 -1.48
C ASP A 92 -16.98 2.07 -2.92
N ARG A 93 -17.74 2.56 -3.90
CA ARG A 93 -17.39 2.45 -5.32
C ARG A 93 -16.20 3.33 -5.67
N GLU A 94 -16.25 4.60 -5.27
CA GLU A 94 -15.15 5.55 -5.50
C GLU A 94 -13.88 5.11 -4.80
N LEU A 95 -13.99 4.57 -3.58
CA LEU A 95 -12.86 4.02 -2.84
C LEU A 95 -12.26 2.79 -3.54
N THR A 96 -13.10 1.95 -4.14
CA THR A 96 -12.65 0.79 -4.93
C THR A 96 -11.91 1.23 -6.19
N ASP A 97 -12.46 2.18 -6.94
CA ASP A 97 -11.82 2.75 -8.12
C ASP A 97 -10.52 3.48 -7.76
N PHE A 98 -10.51 4.21 -6.65
CA PHE A 98 -9.33 4.88 -6.11
C PHE A 98 -8.22 3.89 -5.76
N ARG A 99 -8.54 2.80 -5.04
CA ARG A 99 -7.57 1.74 -4.75
C ARG A 99 -7.01 1.09 -6.01
N ALA A 100 -7.86 0.81 -6.99
CA ALA A 100 -7.44 0.16 -8.23
C ALA A 100 -6.45 1.02 -9.05
N ARG A 101 -6.61 2.35 -9.01
CA ARG A 101 -5.79 3.30 -9.78
C ARG A 101 -4.57 3.80 -9.02
N GLU A 102 -4.74 4.21 -7.77
CA GLU A 102 -3.72 4.97 -7.03
C GLU A 102 -2.85 4.09 -6.12
N MET A 103 -3.27 2.85 -5.85
CA MET A 103 -2.60 1.98 -4.87
C MET A 103 -2.15 0.64 -5.47
N GLY A 104 -0.87 0.34 -5.30
CA GLY A 104 -0.30 -0.99 -5.50
C GLY A 104 -0.16 -1.73 -4.18
N PHE A 105 -0.39 -3.05 -4.17
CA PHE A 105 -0.27 -3.87 -2.96
C PHE A 105 0.68 -5.07 -3.17
N VAL A 106 1.62 -5.23 -2.25
CA VAL A 106 2.51 -6.39 -2.15
C VAL A 106 2.32 -7.03 -0.77
N PHE A 107 1.74 -8.23 -0.75
CA PHE A 107 1.47 -8.98 0.48
C PHE A 107 2.52 -10.08 0.73
N GLN A 108 2.71 -10.47 1.99
CA GLN A 108 3.61 -11.55 2.42
C GLN A 108 3.41 -12.88 1.67
N THR A 109 2.16 -13.27 1.40
CA THR A 109 1.80 -14.49 0.66
C THR A 109 1.71 -14.29 -0.86
N TYR A 110 2.15 -13.13 -1.37
CA TYR A 110 2.09 -12.69 -2.77
C TYR A 110 0.66 -12.51 -3.34
N ASN A 111 -0.32 -13.26 -2.81
CA ASN A 111 -1.74 -13.25 -3.19
C ASN A 111 -1.96 -13.30 -4.71
N LEU A 112 -1.15 -14.08 -5.43
CA LEU A 112 -1.41 -14.38 -6.85
C LEU A 112 -2.60 -15.34 -6.96
N LEU A 113 -3.51 -15.07 -7.89
CA LEU A 113 -4.64 -15.93 -8.17
C LEU A 113 -4.13 -17.22 -8.83
N PRO A 114 -4.34 -18.40 -8.20
CA PRO A 114 -3.70 -19.65 -8.62
C PRO A 114 -4.21 -20.19 -9.96
N VAL A 115 -5.44 -19.81 -10.34
CA VAL A 115 -6.07 -20.21 -11.60
C VAL A 115 -5.55 -19.41 -12.79
N LEU A 116 -4.94 -18.24 -12.55
CA LEU A 116 -4.40 -17.34 -13.55
C LEU A 116 -2.89 -17.55 -13.72
N ASN A 117 -2.38 -17.32 -14.92
CA ASN A 117 -0.92 -17.25 -15.14
C ASN A 117 -0.34 -15.90 -14.68
N GLY A 118 0.99 -15.76 -14.72
CA GLY A 118 1.70 -14.55 -14.30
C GLY A 118 1.26 -13.29 -15.06
N LEU A 119 1.06 -13.38 -16.38
CA LEU A 119 0.58 -12.28 -17.21
C LEU A 119 -0.82 -11.85 -16.79
N GLU A 120 -1.73 -12.79 -16.67
CA GLU A 120 -3.12 -12.55 -16.25
C GLU A 120 -3.21 -11.94 -14.85
N ASN A 121 -2.36 -12.40 -13.93
CA ASN A 121 -2.27 -11.82 -12.59
C ASN A 121 -1.86 -10.34 -12.60
N VAL A 122 -0.93 -9.96 -13.49
CA VAL A 122 -0.44 -8.58 -13.63
C VAL A 122 -1.41 -7.72 -14.47
N GLU A 123 -2.10 -8.32 -15.44
CA GLU A 123 -3.10 -7.69 -16.31
C GLU A 123 -4.40 -7.38 -15.56
N LEU A 124 -4.81 -8.22 -14.60
CA LEU A 124 -6.11 -8.13 -13.95
C LEU A 124 -6.43 -6.76 -13.30
N PRO A 125 -5.53 -6.11 -12.52
CA PRO A 125 -5.83 -4.81 -11.92
C PRO A 125 -6.08 -3.71 -12.96
N LEU A 126 -5.40 -3.78 -14.12
CA LEU A 126 -5.60 -2.84 -15.22
C LEU A 126 -6.99 -3.01 -15.84
N LEU A 127 -7.43 -4.25 -16.04
CA LEU A 127 -8.77 -4.55 -16.55
C LEU A 127 -9.86 -4.07 -15.58
N ILE A 128 -9.68 -4.30 -14.28
CA ILE A 128 -10.61 -3.83 -13.23
C ILE A 128 -10.67 -2.30 -13.21
N SER A 129 -9.55 -1.63 -13.45
CA SER A 129 -9.48 -0.16 -13.55
C SER A 129 -10.09 0.43 -14.82
N GLY A 130 -10.59 -0.42 -15.73
CA GLY A 130 -11.23 -0.01 -16.98
C GLY A 130 -10.27 0.18 -18.17
N VAL A 131 -9.01 -0.26 -18.07
CA VAL A 131 -8.05 -0.19 -19.19
C VAL A 131 -8.46 -1.20 -20.27
N VAL A 132 -8.43 -0.78 -21.53
CA VAL A 132 -8.75 -1.64 -22.67
C VAL A 132 -7.81 -2.85 -22.70
N ALA A 133 -8.35 -4.06 -22.90
CA ALA A 133 -7.60 -5.31 -22.76
C ALA A 133 -6.27 -5.36 -23.53
N LYS A 134 -6.22 -4.83 -24.75
CA LYS A 134 -4.99 -4.75 -25.54
C LYS A 134 -3.90 -3.93 -24.86
N GLU A 135 -4.26 -2.78 -24.30
CA GLU A 135 -3.35 -1.89 -23.58
C GLU A 135 -2.98 -2.47 -22.21
N ALA A 136 -3.96 -3.04 -21.50
CA ALA A 136 -3.75 -3.70 -20.21
C ALA A 136 -2.68 -4.80 -20.34
N ARG A 137 -2.80 -5.64 -21.38
CA ARG A 137 -1.82 -6.68 -21.68
C ARG A 137 -0.43 -6.12 -21.99
N ALA A 138 -0.34 -5.04 -22.78
CA ALA A 138 0.94 -4.42 -23.12
C ALA A 138 1.65 -3.88 -21.86
N ARG A 139 0.93 -3.13 -21.03
CA ARG A 139 1.43 -2.60 -19.75
C ARG A 139 1.83 -3.70 -18.78
N ALA A 140 1.06 -4.79 -18.72
CA ALA A 140 1.39 -5.94 -17.90
C ALA A 140 2.71 -6.60 -18.36
N TRP A 141 2.90 -6.74 -19.68
CA TRP A 141 4.15 -7.25 -20.24
C TRP A 141 5.35 -6.35 -19.91
N GLU A 142 5.21 -5.04 -20.04
CA GLU A 142 6.26 -4.08 -19.68
C GLU A 142 6.65 -4.21 -18.21
N SER A 143 5.66 -4.25 -17.31
CA SER A 143 5.91 -4.43 -15.88
C SER A 143 6.60 -5.76 -15.55
N ILE A 144 6.20 -6.85 -16.21
CA ILE A 144 6.85 -8.16 -16.07
C ILE A 144 8.30 -8.13 -16.58
N ALA A 145 8.56 -7.38 -17.66
CA ALA A 145 9.90 -7.23 -18.22
C ALA A 145 10.83 -6.48 -17.25
N GLN A 146 10.33 -5.45 -16.57
CA GLN A 146 11.09 -4.68 -15.57
C GLN A 146 11.58 -5.55 -14.40
N VAL A 147 10.82 -6.58 -14.00
CA VAL A 147 11.23 -7.53 -12.95
C VAL A 147 12.00 -8.75 -13.49
N GLY A 148 12.27 -8.78 -14.80
CA GLY A 148 13.03 -9.82 -15.48
C GLY A 148 12.34 -11.19 -15.54
N LEU A 149 11.00 -11.22 -15.59
CA LEU A 149 10.21 -12.45 -15.53
C LEU A 149 9.46 -12.82 -16.83
N THR A 150 9.77 -12.18 -17.95
CA THR A 150 9.09 -12.37 -19.25
C THR A 150 8.94 -13.85 -19.64
N ARG A 151 9.98 -14.67 -19.42
CA ARG A 151 9.94 -16.13 -19.75
C ARG A 151 8.95 -16.95 -18.93
N TRP A 152 8.53 -16.45 -17.77
CA TRP A 152 7.57 -17.13 -16.89
C TRP A 152 6.16 -16.54 -16.95
N ALA A 153 5.90 -15.54 -17.81
CA ALA A 153 4.62 -14.85 -17.86
C ALA A 153 3.42 -15.79 -18.05
N ARG A 154 3.59 -16.91 -18.77
CA ARG A 154 2.53 -17.89 -19.00
C ARG A 154 2.46 -19.02 -17.98
N HIS A 155 3.35 -19.05 -17.00
CA HIS A 155 3.30 -20.05 -15.93
C HIS A 155 2.25 -19.65 -14.90
N ARG A 156 1.65 -20.64 -14.24
CA ARG A 156 0.78 -20.48 -13.06
C ARG A 156 1.62 -20.36 -11.79
N PRO A 157 1.10 -19.76 -10.70
CA PRO A 157 1.83 -19.58 -9.45
C PRO A 157 2.42 -20.86 -8.84
N ALA A 158 1.77 -22.01 -9.04
CA ALA A 158 2.25 -23.32 -8.57
C ALA A 158 3.53 -23.79 -9.28
N GLU A 159 3.80 -23.30 -10.48
CA GLU A 159 4.97 -23.66 -11.31
C GLU A 159 6.18 -22.74 -11.06
N MET A 160 6.01 -21.74 -10.19
CA MET A 160 7.00 -20.70 -9.92
C MET A 160 7.72 -20.94 -8.59
N SER A 161 8.95 -20.45 -8.46
CA SER A 161 9.62 -20.34 -7.16
C SER A 161 9.00 -19.21 -6.32
N GLY A 162 9.26 -19.20 -5.00
CA GLY A 162 8.81 -18.13 -4.12
C GLY A 162 9.28 -16.74 -4.57
N GLY A 163 10.56 -16.60 -4.91
CA GLY A 163 11.12 -15.34 -5.40
C GLY A 163 10.60 -14.91 -6.78
N GLN A 164 10.14 -15.86 -7.62
CA GLN A 164 9.42 -15.53 -8.86
C GLN A 164 8.02 -15.01 -8.56
N ARG A 165 7.25 -15.69 -7.70
CA ARG A 165 5.92 -15.23 -7.26
C ARG A 165 5.97 -13.84 -6.64
N GLN A 166 6.99 -13.57 -5.83
CA GLN A 166 7.18 -12.24 -5.23
C GLN A 166 7.39 -11.16 -6.28
N ARG A 167 8.28 -11.39 -7.24
CA ARG A 167 8.55 -10.44 -8.32
C ARG A 167 7.33 -10.24 -9.24
N PHE A 168 6.51 -11.28 -9.45
CA PHE A 168 5.20 -11.11 -10.10
C PHE A 168 4.22 -10.27 -9.28
N ALA A 169 4.19 -10.43 -7.95
CA ALA A 169 3.37 -9.58 -7.09
C ALA A 169 3.83 -8.11 -7.14
N ILE A 170 5.14 -7.86 -7.20
CA ILE A 170 5.71 -6.52 -7.41
C ILE A 170 5.30 -5.98 -8.80
N ALA A 171 5.48 -6.76 -9.86
CA ALA A 171 5.06 -6.35 -11.21
C ALA A 171 3.56 -6.02 -11.27
N ARG A 172 2.71 -6.82 -10.62
CA ARG A 172 1.27 -6.55 -10.51
C ARG A 172 0.99 -5.24 -9.79
N ALA A 173 1.65 -4.99 -8.67
CA ALA A 173 1.48 -3.76 -7.91
C ALA A 173 1.90 -2.52 -8.71
N LEU A 174 2.94 -2.63 -9.56
CA LEU A 174 3.47 -1.52 -10.35
C LEU A 174 2.76 -1.32 -11.69
N ALA A 175 2.05 -2.32 -12.20
CA ALA A 175 1.47 -2.30 -13.55
C ALA A 175 0.47 -1.15 -13.77
N THR A 176 -0.27 -0.77 -12.72
CA THR A 176 -1.22 0.35 -12.76
C THR A 176 -0.54 1.72 -12.71
N ALA A 177 0.79 1.77 -12.52
CA ALA A 177 1.56 2.98 -12.23
C ALA A 177 0.97 3.75 -11.02
N PRO A 178 0.83 3.08 -9.86
CA PRO A 178 0.15 3.67 -8.71
C PRO A 178 0.95 4.82 -8.11
N SER A 179 0.25 5.75 -7.46
CA SER A 179 0.86 6.80 -6.65
C SER A 179 1.55 6.25 -5.40
N ILE A 180 1.05 5.15 -4.82
CA ILE A 180 1.55 4.57 -3.57
C ILE A 180 1.64 3.05 -3.72
N VAL A 181 2.72 2.46 -3.18
CA VAL A 181 2.83 1.00 -3.02
C VAL A 181 2.82 0.64 -1.54
N TRP A 182 1.82 -0.13 -1.14
CA TRP A 182 1.71 -0.70 0.19
C TRP A 182 2.38 -2.06 0.22
N ALA A 183 3.18 -2.30 1.25
CA ALA A 183 3.83 -3.57 1.45
C ALA A 183 3.66 -4.04 2.89
N ASP A 184 2.97 -5.17 3.08
CA ASP A 184 2.80 -5.81 4.38
C ASP A 184 3.81 -6.96 4.52
N GLU A 185 4.77 -6.80 5.43
CA GLU A 185 5.88 -7.72 5.68
C GLU A 185 6.60 -8.25 4.41
N PRO A 186 7.01 -7.40 3.45
CA PRO A 186 7.68 -7.86 2.23
C PRO A 186 9.09 -8.44 2.49
N THR A 187 9.64 -8.21 3.69
CA THR A 187 11.04 -8.47 4.07
C THR A 187 11.32 -9.87 4.59
N GLY A 188 10.31 -10.75 4.72
CA GLY A 188 10.55 -12.16 5.11
C GLY A 188 11.47 -12.94 4.15
N HIS A 189 11.82 -12.37 2.98
CA HIS A 189 12.71 -12.96 1.99
C HIS A 189 13.74 -12.00 1.34
N TRP A 190 13.86 -10.73 1.79
CA TRP A 190 14.77 -9.75 1.18
C TRP A 190 15.57 -8.94 2.21
N ILE A 191 16.90 -8.91 2.03
CA ILE A 191 17.79 -7.88 2.57
C ILE A 191 17.85 -6.75 1.52
N ALA A 192 17.29 -5.58 1.85
CA ALA A 192 17.47 -4.38 1.02
C ALA A 192 18.92 -3.87 1.16
N ARG A 193 19.64 -3.70 0.06
CA ARG A 193 20.87 -2.89 0.05
C ARG A 193 20.47 -1.42 0.21
N PRO A 194 21.05 -0.67 1.17
CA PRO A 194 20.73 0.74 1.33
C PRO A 194 21.10 1.52 0.07
N ALA A 195 20.22 2.46 -0.32
CA ALA A 195 20.50 3.43 -1.37
C ALA A 195 21.74 4.23 -0.97
N ARG A 196 22.77 4.24 -1.83
CA ARG A 196 23.92 5.15 -1.66
C ARG A 196 23.40 6.57 -1.79
N ARG A 197 23.55 7.37 -0.74
CA ARG A 197 23.43 8.82 -0.84
C ARG A 197 24.54 9.33 -1.76
N SER A 198 24.17 9.84 -2.93
CA SER A 198 25.01 10.78 -3.67
C SER A 198 25.00 12.10 -2.91
N SER A 199 26.07 12.34 -2.16
CA SER A 199 26.43 13.67 -1.68
C SER A 199 27.03 14.44 -2.85
N THR A 200 26.36 15.49 -3.31
CA THR A 200 26.99 16.61 -4.01
C THR A 200 26.20 17.87 -3.70
#